data_AF-A0A841RG89-F1
#
_entry.id   AF-A0A841RG89-F1
#
_cell.length_a   1.000
_cell.length_b   1.000
_cell.length_c   1.000
_cell.angle_alpha   90.00
_cell.angle_beta   90.00
_cell.angle_gamma   90.00
#
_symmetry.space_group_name_H-M   'P 1'
#
loop_
_entity.id
_entity.type
_entity.pdbx_description
1 polymer ?
#
loop_
_entity_poly.entity_id
_entity_poly.type
_entity_poly.pdbx_seq_one_letter_code
_entity_poly.pdbx_strand_id
1 'polypeptide(L)'
;MKFLYIFFLILIISACRFLGDRHTVNISMPVQRDNLFTVEPEFWELSYRDENGILQCVSFDFDGNDSLVFEFIKGKTTALTIEAVFVLEDGRTFRSQPAGFLYPFDTESRGVGSFSWDEGFVGSVILKCSEYINPDYINIPRLRSLIDEKAGSDSRWVLDYQVLCDEIITGDLSYYDVRKIRFREVNLRLPQGLWTNRDVFGVDILSEGTSVYTDASFPTGVNKLMNSSGLILELHIKSDGTYEYMVY
;
A
#
# COMPACT_ATOMS: atom_id res chain seq x y z
N MET A 1 -58.10 -0.97 -6.86
CA MET A 1 -56.98 -1.42 -5.99
C MET A 1 -55.82 -2.08 -6.76
N LYS A 2 -56.03 -2.91 -7.80
CA LYS A 2 -54.92 -3.57 -8.53
C LYS A 2 -53.92 -2.62 -9.23
N PHE A 3 -54.38 -1.47 -9.72
CA PHE A 3 -53.52 -0.47 -10.37
C PHE A 3 -52.51 0.22 -9.43
N LEU A 4 -52.86 0.37 -8.14
CA LEU A 4 -52.00 1.02 -7.15
C LEU A 4 -50.77 0.16 -6.81
N TYR A 5 -50.95 -1.17 -6.76
CA TYR A 5 -49.87 -2.12 -6.49
C TYR A 5 -48.84 -2.19 -7.63
N ILE A 6 -49.30 -2.13 -8.89
CA ILE A 6 -48.39 -2.15 -10.05
C ILE A 6 -47.56 -0.86 -10.09
N PHE A 7 -48.15 0.29 -9.79
CA PHE A 7 -47.44 1.56 -9.76
C PHE A 7 -46.39 1.60 -8.62
N PHE A 8 -46.73 1.05 -7.44
CA PHE A 8 -45.80 0.94 -6.31
C PHE A 8 -44.65 -0.02 -6.62
N LEU A 9 -44.92 -1.15 -7.30
CA LEU A 9 -43.88 -2.09 -7.73
C LEU A 9 -42.94 -1.47 -8.78
N ILE A 10 -43.48 -0.71 -9.74
CA ILE A 10 -42.67 0.01 -10.74
C ILE A 10 -41.82 1.09 -10.08
N LEU A 11 -42.34 1.80 -9.07
CA LEU A 11 -41.57 2.76 -8.29
C LEU A 11 -40.46 2.10 -7.48
N ILE A 12 -40.71 0.95 -6.86
CA ILE A 12 -39.68 0.18 -6.14
C ILE A 12 -38.60 -0.33 -7.11
N ILE A 13 -38.98 -0.88 -8.27
CA ILE A 13 -38.02 -1.36 -9.28
C ILE A 13 -37.23 -0.20 -9.90
N SER A 14 -37.85 0.96 -10.09
CA SER A 14 -37.18 2.16 -10.60
C SER A 14 -36.27 2.80 -9.54
N ALA A 15 -36.63 2.70 -8.25
CA ALA A 15 -35.75 3.07 -7.14
C ALA A 15 -34.58 2.09 -6.96
N CYS A 16 -34.75 0.81 -7.34
CA CYS A 16 -33.63 -0.14 -7.38
C CYS A 16 -32.63 0.13 -8.50
N ARG A 17 -32.96 0.93 -9.53
CA ARG A 17 -31.96 1.39 -10.53
C ARG A 17 -30.99 2.44 -9.99
N PHE A 18 -31.20 2.98 -8.79
CA PHE A 18 -30.26 3.88 -8.11
C PHE A 18 -29.11 3.16 -7.39
N LEU A 19 -29.16 1.82 -7.30
CA LEU A 19 -28.07 0.99 -6.79
C LEU A 19 -27.18 0.56 -7.96
N GLY A 20 -26.33 1.47 -8.45
CA GLY A 20 -25.41 1.13 -9.54
C GLY A 20 -24.80 2.30 -10.31
N ASP A 21 -25.08 3.56 -9.93
CA ASP A 21 -24.46 4.70 -10.60
C ASP A 21 -22.94 4.62 -10.44
N ARG A 22 -22.25 4.43 -11.56
CA ARG A 22 -20.80 4.51 -11.63
C ARG A 22 -20.38 5.97 -11.63
N HIS A 23 -19.43 6.30 -10.77
CA HIS A 23 -18.83 7.62 -10.66
C HIS A 23 -17.42 7.56 -11.24
N THR A 24 -17.17 8.39 -12.24
CA THR A 24 -15.82 8.61 -12.75
C THR A 24 -15.04 9.48 -11.78
N VAL A 25 -13.83 9.04 -11.42
CA VAL A 25 -12.90 9.74 -10.54
C VAL A 25 -11.57 9.86 -11.26
N ASN A 26 -11.02 11.07 -11.29
CA ASN A 26 -9.67 11.33 -11.76
C ASN A 26 -8.72 11.24 -10.57
N ILE A 27 -7.76 10.31 -10.62
CA ILE A 27 -6.81 10.04 -9.55
C ILE A 27 -5.43 10.44 -10.02
N SER A 28 -4.80 11.39 -9.34
CA SER A 28 -3.41 11.76 -9.62
C SER A 28 -2.43 10.74 -9.05
N MET A 29 -1.32 10.56 -9.75
CA MET A 29 -0.20 9.71 -9.30
C MET A 29 0.41 10.21 -7.99
N PRO A 30 1.04 9.32 -7.19
CA PRO A 30 1.69 9.76 -5.97
C PRO A 30 2.89 10.64 -6.32
N VAL A 31 3.01 11.77 -5.64
CA VAL A 31 4.17 12.66 -5.81
C VAL A 31 5.41 11.89 -5.37
N GLN A 32 6.35 11.72 -6.30
CA GLN A 32 7.67 11.20 -5.99
C GLN A 32 8.41 12.30 -5.20
N ARG A 33 8.66 12.08 -3.91
CA ARG A 33 9.57 12.93 -3.13
C ARG A 33 10.95 12.94 -3.78
N ASP A 34 11.61 14.10 -3.74
CA ASP A 34 12.96 14.27 -4.25
C ASP A 34 13.89 13.20 -3.64
N ASN A 35 14.68 12.54 -4.50
CA ASN A 35 15.61 11.44 -4.17
C ASN A 35 15.00 10.06 -3.85
N LEU A 36 13.68 9.86 -3.97
CA LEU A 36 13.07 8.57 -3.62
C LEU A 36 13.62 7.38 -4.41
N PHE A 37 13.91 7.61 -5.69
CA PHE A 37 14.52 6.60 -6.54
C PHE A 37 15.61 7.27 -7.34
N THR A 38 16.84 6.79 -7.17
CA THR A 38 17.98 7.17 -8.01
C THR A 38 17.92 6.54 -9.40
N VAL A 39 16.98 5.60 -9.58
CA VAL A 39 16.70 4.84 -10.80
C VAL A 39 15.23 5.04 -11.13
N GLU A 40 14.87 5.20 -12.40
CA GLU A 40 13.47 5.25 -12.80
C GLU A 40 12.84 3.85 -12.73
N PRO A 41 11.58 3.71 -12.31
CA PRO A 41 10.90 2.43 -12.36
C PRO A 41 10.70 1.99 -13.82
N GLU A 42 10.79 0.68 -14.05
CA GLU A 42 10.50 0.07 -15.35
C GLU A 42 9.01 0.24 -15.69
N PHE A 43 8.15 -0.02 -14.70
CA PHE A 43 6.71 0.16 -14.81
C PHE A 43 6.08 0.38 -13.44
N TRP A 44 4.82 0.79 -13.44
CA TRP A 44 3.98 0.87 -12.23
C TRP A 44 3.00 -0.28 -12.21
N GLU A 45 2.70 -0.78 -11.02
CA GLU A 45 1.68 -1.80 -10.82
C GLU A 45 0.58 -1.27 -9.92
N LEU A 46 -0.64 -1.24 -10.44
CA LEU A 46 -1.85 -0.93 -9.69
C LEU A 46 -2.54 -2.22 -9.28
N SER A 47 -2.86 -2.33 -7.99
CA SER A 47 -3.63 -3.42 -7.42
C SER A 47 -4.94 -2.92 -6.80
N TYR A 48 -6.04 -3.59 -7.11
CA TYR A 48 -7.38 -3.32 -6.56
C TYR A 48 -8.26 -4.58 -6.64
N ARG A 49 -9.36 -4.63 -5.90
CA ARG A 49 -10.40 -5.66 -6.11
C ARG A 49 -11.54 -5.13 -6.94
N ASP A 50 -11.96 -5.91 -7.93
CA ASP A 50 -13.13 -5.60 -8.74
C ASP A 50 -14.45 -5.85 -7.98
N GLU A 51 -15.57 -5.62 -8.65
CA GLU A 51 -16.92 -5.80 -8.10
C GLU A 51 -17.24 -7.25 -7.69
N ASN A 52 -16.48 -8.23 -8.17
CA ASN A 52 -16.60 -9.64 -7.80
C ASN A 52 -15.62 -10.04 -6.68
N GLY A 53 -14.85 -9.08 -6.15
CA GLY A 53 -13.83 -9.33 -5.14
C GLY A 53 -12.58 -10.00 -5.70
N ILE A 54 -12.39 -10.03 -7.02
CA ILE A 54 -11.19 -10.61 -7.63
C ILE A 54 -10.09 -9.54 -7.60
N LEU A 55 -8.89 -9.93 -7.14
CA LEU A 55 -7.72 -9.06 -7.20
C LEU A 55 -7.30 -8.87 -8.65
N GLN A 56 -7.28 -7.61 -9.08
CA GLN A 56 -6.77 -7.17 -10.35
C GLN A 56 -5.41 -6.50 -10.13
N CYS A 57 -4.44 -6.86 -10.97
CA CYS A 57 -3.12 -6.24 -11.01
C CYS A 57 -2.90 -5.74 -12.43
N VAL A 58 -2.70 -4.43 -12.59
CA VAL A 58 -2.54 -3.77 -13.90
C VAL A 58 -1.17 -3.11 -13.93
N SER A 59 -0.32 -3.56 -14.84
CA SER A 59 0.99 -2.97 -15.10
C SER A 59 0.90 -1.96 -16.23
N PHE A 60 1.55 -0.81 -16.08
CA PHE A 60 1.61 0.21 -17.12
C PHE A 60 2.88 1.04 -17.01
N ASP A 61 3.34 1.50 -18.17
CA ASP A 61 4.45 2.44 -18.28
C ASP A 61 3.95 3.83 -17.91
N PHE A 62 4.77 4.61 -17.21
CA PHE A 62 4.42 5.98 -16.89
C PHE A 62 4.97 6.92 -17.96
N ASP A 63 4.07 7.40 -18.84
CA ASP A 63 4.39 8.29 -19.96
C ASP A 63 4.48 9.77 -19.57
N GLY A 64 4.43 10.07 -18.27
CA GLY A 64 4.37 11.43 -17.74
C GLY A 64 2.95 12.01 -17.61
N ASN A 65 1.88 11.24 -17.90
CA ASN A 65 0.53 11.65 -17.55
C ASN A 65 0.27 11.48 -16.06
N ASP A 66 0.20 12.59 -15.33
CA ASP A 66 0.03 12.61 -13.86
C ASP A 66 -1.32 12.09 -13.32
N SER A 67 -2.20 11.52 -14.15
CA SER A 67 -3.54 11.11 -13.73
C SER A 67 -4.08 9.85 -14.41
N LEU A 68 -4.78 9.04 -13.62
CA LEU A 68 -5.53 7.87 -14.03
C LEU A 68 -7.04 8.13 -13.87
N VAL A 69 -7.86 7.53 -14.72
CA VAL A 69 -9.32 7.67 -14.67
C VAL A 69 -9.95 6.33 -14.27
N PHE A 70 -10.71 6.32 -13.18
CA PHE A 70 -11.38 5.12 -12.66
C PHE A 70 -12.89 5.34 -12.55
N GLU A 71 -13.64 4.25 -12.71
CA GLU A 71 -15.07 4.21 -12.41
C GLU A 71 -15.32 3.41 -11.13
N PHE A 72 -15.97 4.04 -10.15
CA PHE A 72 -16.34 3.39 -8.89
C PHE A 72 -17.86 3.26 -8.77
N ILE A 73 -18.30 2.18 -8.14
CA ILE A 73 -19.71 2.03 -7.76
C ILE A 73 -19.99 2.95 -6.58
N LYS A 74 -20.97 3.83 -6.73
CA LYS A 74 -21.34 4.77 -5.67
C LYS A 74 -21.65 4.04 -4.35
N GLY A 75 -21.04 4.51 -3.28
CA GLY A 75 -21.25 3.99 -1.92
C GLY A 75 -20.54 2.66 -1.62
N LYS A 76 -19.73 2.14 -2.56
CA LYS A 76 -18.85 1.00 -2.31
C LYS A 76 -17.46 1.48 -1.97
N THR A 77 -16.89 0.92 -0.91
CA THR A 77 -15.52 1.21 -0.50
C THR A 77 -14.57 0.41 -1.38
N THR A 78 -13.66 1.12 -2.05
CA THR A 78 -12.64 0.50 -2.90
C THR A 78 -11.26 1.01 -2.48
N ALA A 79 -10.36 0.08 -2.17
CA ALA A 79 -8.96 0.37 -1.97
C ALA A 79 -8.19 0.11 -3.26
N LEU A 80 -7.34 1.07 -3.62
CA LEU A 80 -6.38 0.97 -4.70
C LEU A 80 -5.00 1.18 -4.11
N THR A 81 -4.04 0.36 -4.52
CA THR A 81 -2.63 0.51 -4.16
C THR A 81 -1.79 0.55 -5.41
N ILE A 82 -0.82 1.44 -5.47
CA ILE A 82 0.08 1.57 -6.61
C ILE A 82 1.53 1.51 -6.15
N GLU A 83 2.36 0.71 -6.79
CA GLU A 83 3.79 0.58 -6.47
C GLU A 83 4.67 0.74 -7.72
N ALA A 84 5.87 1.27 -7.50
CA ALA A 84 6.90 1.39 -8.51
C ALA A 84 7.66 0.06 -8.60
N VAL A 85 7.81 -0.49 -9.81
CA VAL A 85 8.48 -1.77 -10.06
C VAL A 85 9.76 -1.54 -10.85
N PHE A 86 10.86 -2.06 -10.33
CA PHE A 86 12.19 -1.99 -10.92
C PHE A 86 12.58 -3.39 -11.35
N VAL A 87 12.97 -3.54 -12.62
CA VAL A 87 13.46 -4.80 -13.18
C VAL A 87 14.98 -4.74 -13.25
N LEU A 88 15.65 -5.73 -12.67
CA LEU A 88 17.10 -5.83 -12.70
C LEU A 88 17.60 -6.47 -13.99
N GLU A 89 18.89 -6.31 -14.27
CA GLU A 89 19.56 -6.94 -15.42
C GLU A 89 19.39 -8.48 -15.45
N ASP A 90 19.29 -9.11 -14.28
CA ASP A 90 19.08 -10.57 -14.16
C ASP A 90 17.61 -11.00 -14.09
N GLY A 91 16.68 -10.06 -14.31
CA GLY A 91 15.24 -10.30 -14.39
C GLY A 91 14.50 -10.33 -13.05
N ARG A 92 15.19 -10.16 -11.91
CA ARG A 92 14.51 -10.02 -10.60
C ARG A 92 13.86 -8.66 -10.47
N THR A 93 12.85 -8.57 -9.60
CA THR A 93 12.12 -7.32 -9.37
C THR A 93 12.32 -6.78 -7.96
N PHE A 94 12.56 -5.47 -7.87
CA PHE A 94 12.40 -4.69 -6.65
C PHE A 94 11.10 -3.90 -6.76
N ARG A 95 10.38 -3.79 -5.66
CA ARG A 95 9.09 -3.09 -5.61
C ARG A 95 9.13 -2.11 -4.45
N SER A 96 8.67 -0.88 -4.65
CA SER A 96 8.49 0.04 -3.54
C SER A 96 7.44 -0.51 -2.56
N GLN A 97 7.32 0.08 -1.38
CA GLN A 97 6.02 0.02 -0.68
C GLN A 97 4.99 0.80 -1.50
N PRO A 98 3.73 0.37 -1.53
CA PRO A 98 2.71 1.03 -2.34
C PRO A 98 2.29 2.38 -1.76
N ALA A 99 1.87 3.31 -2.62
CA ALA A 99 0.96 4.39 -2.27
C ALA A 99 -0.48 3.88 -2.32
N GLY A 100 -1.38 4.54 -1.60
CA GLY A 100 -2.78 4.13 -1.46
C GLY A 100 -3.76 5.23 -1.85
N PHE A 101 -4.96 4.79 -2.25
CA PHE A 101 -6.13 5.62 -2.43
C PHE A 101 -7.38 4.83 -2.02
N LEU A 102 -8.24 5.43 -1.20
CA LEU A 102 -9.48 4.84 -0.71
C LEU A 102 -10.69 5.62 -1.22
N TYR A 103 -11.46 5.05 -2.14
CA TYR A 103 -12.76 5.60 -2.51
C TYR A 103 -13.82 5.21 -1.47
N PRO A 104 -14.71 6.12 -1.03
CA PRO A 104 -14.78 7.55 -1.39
C PRO A 104 -13.97 8.47 -0.46
N PHE A 105 -13.27 7.93 0.55
CA PHE A 105 -12.64 8.69 1.63
C PHE A 105 -11.59 9.71 1.18
N ASP A 106 -10.87 9.41 0.11
CA ASP A 106 -9.81 10.26 -0.45
C ASP A 106 -10.28 11.03 -1.69
N THR A 107 -11.58 10.96 -2.00
CA THR A 107 -12.18 11.68 -3.13
C THR A 107 -12.71 13.02 -2.69
N GLU A 108 -12.24 14.09 -3.32
CA GLU A 108 -12.78 15.43 -3.12
C GLU A 108 -14.17 15.59 -3.76
N SER A 109 -14.87 16.65 -3.37
CA SER A 109 -16.23 16.98 -3.84
C SER A 109 -16.44 17.00 -5.37
N ARG A 110 -15.35 17.10 -6.15
CA ARG A 110 -15.37 17.15 -7.63
C ARG A 110 -15.01 15.83 -8.30
N GLY A 111 -14.91 14.71 -7.57
CA GLY A 111 -14.48 13.44 -8.15
C GLY A 111 -13.01 13.43 -8.54
N VAL A 112 -12.19 14.13 -7.77
CA VAL A 112 -10.73 14.20 -7.94
C VAL A 112 -10.08 13.68 -6.67
N GLY A 113 -9.02 12.92 -6.81
CA GLY A 113 -8.22 12.45 -5.69
C GLY A 113 -6.77 12.25 -6.11
N SER A 114 -5.92 11.85 -5.17
CA SER A 114 -4.53 11.52 -5.46
C SER A 114 -4.11 10.31 -4.65
N PHE A 115 -3.22 9.51 -5.23
CA PHE A 115 -2.49 8.50 -4.47
C PHE A 115 -1.58 9.18 -3.45
N SER A 116 -1.54 8.63 -2.24
CA SER A 116 -0.66 9.09 -1.17
C SER A 116 0.18 7.94 -0.64
N TRP A 117 1.48 8.18 -0.51
CA TRP A 117 2.39 7.25 0.16
C TRP A 117 1.99 6.99 1.62
N ASP A 118 1.46 8.01 2.30
CA ASP A 118 0.97 7.85 3.68
C ASP A 118 -0.20 6.85 3.70
N GLU A 119 -1.11 6.94 2.74
CA GLU A 119 -2.27 6.05 2.63
C GLU A 119 -1.93 4.65 2.11
N GLY A 120 -0.69 4.41 1.69
CA GLY A 120 -0.21 3.13 1.20
C GLY A 120 -0.45 1.96 2.14
N PHE A 121 -0.11 2.15 3.42
CA PHE A 121 -0.27 1.11 4.44
C PHE A 121 -1.76 0.78 4.67
N VAL A 122 -2.61 1.81 4.82
CA VAL A 122 -4.06 1.63 5.02
C VAL A 122 -4.69 0.97 3.81
N GLY A 123 -4.38 1.46 2.60
CA GLY A 123 -4.82 0.88 1.34
C GLY A 123 -4.47 -0.61 1.23
N SER A 124 -3.24 -0.98 1.60
CA SER A 124 -2.77 -2.37 1.60
C SER A 124 -3.55 -3.24 2.58
N VAL A 125 -3.77 -2.75 3.81
CA VAL A 125 -4.56 -3.47 4.83
C VAL A 125 -5.97 -3.72 4.34
N ILE A 126 -6.65 -2.70 3.81
CA ILE A 126 -8.01 -2.84 3.28
C ILE A 126 -8.04 -3.78 2.09
N LEU A 127 -7.09 -3.65 1.16
CA LEU A 127 -7.00 -4.52 -0.01
C LEU A 127 -6.77 -5.99 0.39
N LYS A 128 -5.98 -6.26 1.42
CA LYS A 128 -5.79 -7.62 1.94
C LYS A 128 -7.01 -8.14 2.68
N CYS A 129 -7.58 -7.37 3.60
CA CYS A 129 -8.77 -7.77 4.35
C CYS A 129 -9.98 -7.99 3.44
N SER A 130 -10.05 -7.28 2.32
CA SER A 130 -11.11 -7.41 1.32
C SER A 130 -11.18 -8.78 0.63
N GLU A 131 -10.15 -9.64 0.84
CA GLU A 131 -10.20 -11.06 0.47
C GLU A 131 -11.22 -11.85 1.28
N TYR A 132 -11.47 -11.44 2.53
CA TYR A 132 -12.22 -12.22 3.50
C TYR A 132 -13.49 -11.50 3.97
N ILE A 133 -13.52 -10.17 3.94
CA ILE A 133 -14.65 -9.36 4.40
C ILE A 133 -14.97 -8.23 3.41
N ASN A 134 -16.22 -7.76 3.39
CA ASN A 134 -16.56 -6.58 2.59
C ASN A 134 -15.89 -5.32 3.21
N PRO A 135 -15.10 -4.54 2.43
CA PRO A 135 -14.49 -3.29 2.88
C PRO A 135 -15.48 -2.29 3.50
N ASP A 136 -16.75 -2.30 3.08
CA ASP A 136 -17.80 -1.44 3.63
C ASP A 136 -18.05 -1.67 5.14
N TYR A 137 -17.64 -2.82 5.68
CA TYR A 137 -17.77 -3.14 7.10
C TYR A 137 -16.60 -2.65 7.95
N ILE A 138 -15.52 -2.18 7.32
CA ILE A 138 -14.36 -1.67 8.02
C ILE A 138 -14.59 -0.19 8.31
N ASN A 139 -14.49 0.20 9.59
CA ASN A 139 -14.52 1.60 9.98
C ASN A 139 -13.19 2.28 9.62
N ILE A 140 -13.08 2.73 8.36
CA ILE A 140 -11.85 3.34 7.82
C ILE A 140 -11.35 4.53 8.65
N PRO A 141 -12.18 5.50 9.07
CA PRO A 141 -11.71 6.60 9.92
C PRO A 141 -11.10 6.11 11.24
N ARG A 142 -11.74 5.14 11.91
CA ARG A 142 -11.21 4.56 13.14
C ARG A 142 -9.91 3.80 12.90
N LEU A 143 -9.82 3.05 11.80
CA LEU A 143 -8.59 2.33 11.42
C LEU A 143 -7.43 3.29 11.18
N ARG A 144 -7.66 4.37 10.42
CA ARG A 144 -6.65 5.43 10.19
C ARG A 144 -6.15 6.01 11.51
N SER A 145 -7.07 6.44 12.37
CA SER A 145 -6.69 7.00 13.69
C SER A 145 -5.91 6.02 14.55
N LEU A 146 -6.30 4.73 14.56
CA LEU A 146 -5.57 3.69 15.28
C LEU A 146 -4.15 3.50 14.74
N ILE A 147 -4.00 3.43 13.42
CA ILE A 147 -2.70 3.29 12.74
C ILE A 147 -1.82 4.50 13.06
N ASP A 148 -2.34 5.71 12.93
CA ASP A 148 -1.60 6.94 13.20
C ASP A 148 -1.15 7.05 14.65
N GLU A 149 -2.04 6.73 15.60
CA GLU A 149 -1.71 6.74 17.02
C GLU A 149 -0.62 5.71 17.36
N LYS A 150 -0.70 4.52 16.75
CA LYS A 150 0.26 3.43 17.00
C LYS A 150 1.60 3.65 16.32
N ALA A 151 1.61 4.19 15.10
CA ALA A 151 2.84 4.54 14.41
C ALA A 151 3.53 5.73 15.12
N GLY A 152 2.76 6.73 15.54
CA GLY A 152 3.29 7.95 16.14
C GLY A 152 4.01 8.80 15.09
N SER A 153 5.27 9.14 15.34
CA SER A 153 6.12 9.84 14.36
C SER A 153 6.83 8.92 13.36
N ASP A 154 6.73 7.61 13.55
CA ASP A 154 7.40 6.63 12.68
C ASP A 154 6.57 6.35 11.43
N SER A 155 7.18 5.72 10.42
CA SER A 155 6.47 5.19 9.25
C SER A 155 5.34 4.23 9.66
N ARG A 156 4.19 4.27 8.99
CA ARG A 156 3.08 3.32 9.26
C ARG A 156 3.50 1.86 9.02
N TRP A 157 4.52 1.66 8.19
CA TRP A 157 5.09 0.34 7.88
C TRP A 157 5.92 -0.28 9.01
N VAL A 158 6.10 0.41 10.13
CA VAL A 158 6.66 -0.19 11.36
C VAL A 158 5.65 -1.05 12.12
N LEU A 159 4.37 -1.04 11.73
CA LEU A 159 3.32 -1.84 12.37
C LEU A 159 3.28 -3.27 11.84
N ASP A 160 2.91 -4.22 12.71
CA ASP A 160 2.74 -5.62 12.33
C ASP A 160 1.49 -5.76 11.45
N TYR A 161 1.74 -5.72 10.13
CA TYR A 161 0.73 -5.77 9.08
C TYR A 161 -0.14 -7.02 9.16
N GLN A 162 0.46 -8.18 9.45
CA GLN A 162 -0.27 -9.45 9.47
C GLN A 162 -1.22 -9.50 10.67
N VAL A 163 -0.71 -9.17 11.86
CA VAL A 163 -1.55 -9.11 13.07
C VAL A 163 -2.69 -8.12 12.89
N LEU A 164 -2.42 -6.93 12.33
CA LEU A 164 -3.47 -5.95 12.07
C LEU A 164 -4.55 -6.48 11.12
N CYS A 165 -4.16 -7.16 10.04
CA CYS A 165 -5.13 -7.77 9.13
C CYS A 165 -5.96 -8.85 9.83
N ASP A 166 -5.32 -9.73 10.59
CA ASP A 166 -5.99 -10.82 11.31
C ASP A 166 -7.04 -10.27 12.29
N GLU A 167 -6.70 -9.25 13.08
CA GLU A 167 -7.62 -8.57 14.02
C GLU A 167 -8.81 -7.89 13.33
N ILE A 168 -8.61 -7.34 12.12
CA ILE A 168 -9.70 -6.75 11.32
C ILE A 168 -10.63 -7.86 10.80
N ILE A 169 -10.05 -8.95 10.30
CA ILE A 169 -10.82 -10.07 9.72
C ILE A 169 -11.65 -10.78 10.80
N THR A 170 -11.12 -10.94 12.02
CA THR A 170 -11.89 -11.51 13.14
C THR A 170 -12.96 -10.56 13.68
N GLY A 171 -12.88 -9.27 13.37
CA GLY A 171 -13.81 -8.24 13.85
C GLY A 171 -13.51 -7.75 15.27
N ASP A 172 -12.39 -8.19 15.85
CA ASP A 172 -11.99 -7.91 17.23
C ASP A 172 -10.91 -6.83 17.33
N LEU A 173 -10.84 -5.91 16.36
CA LEU A 173 -9.82 -4.85 16.30
C LEU A 173 -9.75 -4.03 17.60
N SER A 174 -8.85 -4.46 18.48
CA SER A 174 -8.56 -3.85 19.75
C SER A 174 -7.28 -3.03 19.63
N TYR A 175 -7.29 -1.91 20.35
CA TYR A 175 -6.15 -1.02 20.40
C TYR A 175 -4.89 -1.74 20.90
N TYR A 176 -5.00 -2.76 21.76
CA TYR A 176 -3.85 -3.41 22.38
C TYR A 176 -3.15 -4.42 21.49
N ASP A 177 -3.81 -4.86 20.41
CA ASP A 177 -3.32 -5.94 19.56
C ASP A 177 -2.47 -5.41 18.40
N VAL A 178 -2.66 -4.14 18.04
CA VAL A 178 -1.79 -3.44 17.08
C VAL A 178 -0.44 -3.14 17.72
N ARG A 179 0.61 -3.76 17.18
CA ARG A 179 1.99 -3.70 17.70
C ARG A 179 2.94 -3.20 16.63
N LYS A 180 4.01 -2.53 17.08
CA LYS A 180 5.18 -2.25 16.23
C LYS A 180 5.99 -3.53 16.07
N ILE A 181 6.53 -3.74 14.87
CA ILE A 181 7.51 -4.77 14.57
C ILE A 181 8.77 -4.48 15.39
N ARG A 182 9.46 -5.54 15.83
CA ARG A 182 10.72 -5.39 16.55
C ARG A 182 11.84 -5.07 15.57
N PHE A 183 12.55 -3.99 15.84
CA PHE A 183 13.75 -3.63 15.10
C PHE A 183 14.98 -4.27 15.73
N ARG A 184 15.95 -4.64 14.89
CA ARG A 184 17.25 -5.18 15.28
C ARG A 184 18.33 -4.37 14.61
N GLU A 185 19.34 -4.02 15.40
CA GLU A 185 20.60 -3.53 14.87
C GLU A 185 21.31 -4.68 14.15
N VAL A 186 21.76 -4.42 12.93
CA VAL A 186 22.56 -5.36 12.14
C VAL A 186 23.86 -4.71 11.74
N ASN A 187 24.87 -5.56 11.59
CA ASN A 187 26.19 -5.18 11.13
C ASN A 187 26.36 -5.67 9.69
N LEU A 188 26.24 -4.76 8.72
CA LEU A 188 26.30 -5.11 7.30
C LEU A 188 27.57 -4.57 6.66
N ARG A 189 28.21 -5.40 5.84
CA ARG A 189 29.24 -4.95 4.90
C ARG A 189 28.58 -4.81 3.54
N LEU A 190 28.22 -3.57 3.19
CA LEU A 190 27.58 -3.25 1.92
C LEU A 190 28.62 -2.72 0.93
N PRO A 191 28.53 -3.07 -0.36
CA PRO A 191 29.26 -2.35 -1.40
C PRO A 191 29.06 -0.84 -1.31
N GLN A 192 30.05 -0.09 -1.82
CA GLN A 192 29.97 1.36 -1.87
C GLN A 192 28.74 1.80 -2.66
N GLY A 193 28.01 2.79 -2.14
CA GLY A 193 26.84 3.36 -2.80
C GLY A 193 25.79 3.86 -1.83
N LEU A 194 24.76 4.51 -2.39
CA LEU A 194 23.55 4.89 -1.68
C LEU A 194 22.54 3.74 -1.79
N TRP A 195 22.08 3.22 -0.66
CA TRP A 195 21.14 2.12 -0.56
C TRP A 195 19.80 2.62 -0.03
N THR A 196 18.75 2.42 -0.81
CA THR A 196 17.39 2.87 -0.51
C THR A 196 16.54 1.70 -0.05
N ASN A 197 15.72 1.95 0.97
CA ASN A 197 14.76 0.97 1.48
C ASN A 197 13.50 0.92 0.60
N ARG A 198 12.75 -0.18 0.64
CA ARG A 198 11.40 -0.24 0.06
C ARG A 198 10.48 0.83 0.67
N ASP A 199 10.72 1.20 1.92
CA ASP A 199 10.00 2.28 2.58
C ASP A 199 10.40 3.64 2.02
N VAL A 200 9.43 4.31 1.41
CA VAL A 200 9.57 5.64 0.83
C VAL A 200 9.79 6.75 1.87
N PHE A 201 9.60 6.44 3.14
CA PHE A 201 9.95 7.28 4.28
C PHE A 201 11.20 6.80 5.02
N GLY A 202 11.80 5.70 4.55
CA GLY A 202 13.03 5.16 5.10
C GLY A 202 14.22 6.09 4.89
N VAL A 203 15.20 5.98 5.78
CA VAL A 203 16.47 6.71 5.64
C VAL A 203 17.37 5.94 4.67
N ASP A 204 17.92 6.64 3.68
CA ASP A 204 18.93 6.06 2.79
C ASP A 204 20.22 5.74 3.55
N ILE A 205 20.82 4.60 3.21
CA ILE A 205 22.05 4.12 3.80
C ILE A 205 23.21 4.42 2.86
N LEU A 206 24.09 5.33 3.26
CA LEU A 206 25.35 5.57 2.55
C LEU A 206 26.41 4.57 3.02
N SER A 207 26.88 3.72 2.10
CA SER A 207 28.00 2.82 2.35
C SER A 207 29.27 3.31 1.66
N GLU A 208 30.38 3.36 2.39
CA GLU A 208 31.72 3.68 1.89
C GLU A 208 32.50 2.42 1.44
N GLY A 209 31.86 1.25 1.41
CA GLY A 209 32.40 0.00 0.84
C GLY A 209 33.45 -0.74 1.67
N THR A 210 33.98 -0.13 2.75
CA THR A 210 35.04 -0.72 3.59
C THR A 210 34.69 -0.85 5.06
N SER A 211 33.65 -0.15 5.52
CA SER A 211 33.19 -0.15 6.91
C SER A 211 31.98 -1.08 7.10
N VAL A 212 31.90 -1.68 8.30
CA VAL A 212 30.68 -2.34 8.77
C VAL A 212 29.68 -1.23 9.10
N TYR A 213 28.60 -1.13 8.33
CA TYR A 213 27.49 -0.27 8.68
C TYR A 213 26.82 -0.83 9.94
N THR A 214 26.84 -0.05 11.03
CA THR A 214 26.49 -0.51 12.40
C THR A 214 25.17 0.08 12.90
N ASP A 215 24.47 0.89 12.11
CA ASP A 215 23.37 1.75 12.62
C ASP A 215 22.00 1.51 11.95
N ALA A 216 21.86 0.41 11.19
CA ALA A 216 20.55 0.12 10.60
C ALA A 216 19.72 -0.70 11.57
N SER A 217 18.70 -0.04 12.13
CA SER A 217 17.55 -0.73 12.70
C SER A 217 16.67 -1.25 11.58
N PHE A 218 16.64 -2.58 11.39
CA PHE A 218 15.72 -3.23 10.47
C PHE A 218 14.64 -4.02 11.21
N PRO A 219 13.40 -4.08 10.70
CA PRO A 219 12.39 -4.94 11.26
C PRO A 219 12.76 -6.42 11.09
N THR A 220 12.35 -7.26 12.04
CA THR A 220 12.40 -8.72 11.88
C THR A 220 11.64 -9.16 10.63
N GLY A 221 12.17 -10.15 9.90
CA GLY A 221 11.63 -10.63 8.63
C GLY A 221 12.56 -10.39 7.45
N VAL A 222 11.99 -10.39 6.25
CA VAL A 222 12.72 -10.16 4.99
C VAL A 222 12.70 -8.67 4.65
N ASN A 223 13.88 -8.07 4.59
CA ASN A 223 14.13 -6.69 4.24
C ASN A 223 14.81 -6.65 2.87
N LYS A 224 14.44 -5.67 2.04
CA LYS A 224 15.11 -5.45 0.76
C LYS A 224 15.58 -4.01 0.67
N LEU A 225 16.82 -3.84 0.23
CA LEU A 225 17.36 -2.55 -0.18
C LEU A 225 17.79 -2.63 -1.63
N MET A 226 17.76 -1.51 -2.33
CA MET A 226 18.28 -1.36 -3.68
C MET A 226 19.28 -0.20 -3.70
N ASN A 227 20.41 -0.34 -4.39
CA ASN A 227 21.33 0.77 -4.59
C ASN A 227 21.14 1.44 -5.96
N SER A 228 21.77 2.61 -6.15
CA SER A 228 21.72 3.36 -7.40
C SER A 228 22.35 2.66 -8.61
N SER A 229 23.08 1.56 -8.40
CA SER A 229 23.67 0.74 -9.45
C SER A 229 22.83 -0.51 -9.77
N GLY A 230 21.65 -0.66 -9.18
CA GLY A 230 20.76 -1.81 -9.39
C GLY A 230 21.11 -3.04 -8.53
N LEU A 231 22.03 -2.95 -7.58
CA LEU A 231 22.28 -4.05 -6.64
C LEU A 231 21.13 -4.14 -5.63
N ILE A 232 20.73 -5.36 -5.29
CA ILE A 232 19.74 -5.64 -4.24
C ILE A 232 20.40 -6.35 -3.08
N LEU A 233 20.17 -5.82 -1.88
CA LEU A 233 20.41 -6.53 -0.63
C LEU A 233 19.09 -7.17 -0.21
N GLU A 234 19.09 -8.48 -0.03
CA GLU A 234 18.03 -9.17 0.69
C GLU A 234 18.57 -9.58 2.07
N LEU A 235 17.97 -9.04 3.14
CA LEU A 235 18.38 -9.22 4.52
C LEU A 235 17.26 -9.92 5.30
N HIS A 236 17.55 -11.09 5.83
CA HIS A 236 16.62 -11.92 6.59
C HIS A 236 16.99 -11.84 8.07
N ILE A 237 16.13 -11.24 8.89
CA ILE A 237 16.33 -11.10 10.34
C ILE A 237 15.36 -12.02 11.06
N LYS A 238 15.91 -13.02 11.77
CA LYS A 238 15.14 -14.00 12.52
C LYS A 238 14.67 -13.42 13.85
N SER A 239 13.66 -14.05 14.45
CA SER A 239 13.06 -13.60 15.71
C SER A 239 14.04 -13.61 16.88
N ASP A 240 15.03 -14.51 16.85
CA ASP A 240 16.13 -14.61 17.82
C ASP A 240 17.20 -13.53 17.65
N GLY A 241 17.10 -12.68 16.62
CA GLY A 241 18.04 -11.60 16.32
C GLY A 241 19.23 -12.01 15.45
N THR A 242 19.34 -13.28 15.07
CA THR A 242 20.31 -13.70 14.05
C THR A 242 19.85 -13.22 12.68
N TYR A 243 20.80 -12.97 11.76
CA TYR A 243 20.48 -12.53 10.41
C TYR A 243 21.40 -13.14 9.37
N GLU A 244 20.87 -13.26 8.16
CA GLU A 244 21.60 -13.65 6.97
C GLU A 244 21.26 -12.67 5.85
N TYR A 245 22.21 -12.43 4.94
CA TYR A 245 21.96 -11.52 3.82
C TYR A 245 22.67 -11.96 2.56
N MET A 246 22.10 -11.58 1.43
CA MET A 246 22.66 -11.77 0.11
C MET A 246 22.62 -10.46 -0.65
N VAL A 247 23.73 -10.12 -1.28
CA VAL A 247 23.82 -9.01 -2.23
C VAL A 247 23.89 -9.61 -3.61
N TYR A 248 23.09 -9.07 -4.50
CA TYR A 248 23.00 -9.52 -5.88
C TYR A 248 23.01 -8.34 -6.83
#